data_AF-A0A023FJA4-F1
#
_entry.id   AF-A0A023FJA4-F1
#
_cell.length_a   1.000
_cell.length_b   1.000
_cell.length_c   1.000
_cell.angle_alpha   90.00
_cell.angle_beta   90.00
_cell.angle_gamma   90.00
#
_symmetry.space_group_name_H-M   'P 1'
#
loop_
_entity.id
_entity.type
_entity.pdbx_description
1 polymer ?
#
loop_
_entity_poly.entity_id
_entity_poly.type
_entity_poly.pdbx_seq_one_letter_code
_entity_poly.pdbx_strand_id
1 'polypeptide(L)'
;MEGLSLSNGEVRQSSPIKKPRDDSVPTPLVLEGSFGVVPASPPKFVSLDQIMKTANGMTNMALAHEIAMEDSFELKQTEYPQNSLEHLVKETLHKAFWSILEEQLNENPPNYDQAMLLLQEAKEVLLSLLMPYSTRLREEIEQVLDVDLIRQQAEHGTLDFHGYARHVISLMARMCAPVRDSSIKELLEIKEIVPLFKGIMEQLYLMKMDMANFTIQQTRPHIQSHSVSYERAKFQEFLEAQTSANPSADPL
;
A
#
# COMPACT_ATOMS: atom_id res chain seq x y z
N MET A 1 1.53 -12.53 -74.43
CA MET A 1 2.86 -13.10 -74.12
C MET A 1 2.95 -13.15 -72.61
N GLU A 2 2.65 -14.33 -72.08
CA GLU A 2 3.60 -15.22 -71.39
C GLU A 2 3.53 -14.90 -69.88
N GLY A 3 3.05 -15.76 -68.99
CA GLY A 3 3.13 -17.21 -68.96
C GLY A 3 4.35 -17.62 -68.13
N LEU A 4 4.10 -18.35 -67.04
CA LEU A 4 4.90 -19.43 -66.44
C LEU A 4 4.97 -19.38 -64.91
N SER A 5 4.32 -20.40 -64.34
CA SER A 5 4.44 -20.95 -63.00
C SER A 5 5.81 -21.63 -62.77
N LEU A 6 6.12 -21.96 -61.51
CA LEU A 6 6.78 -23.19 -60.98
C LEU A 6 7.00 -22.91 -59.46
N SER A 7 6.34 -23.51 -58.46
CA SER A 7 6.08 -24.90 -58.05
C SER A 7 7.25 -25.65 -57.39
N ASN A 8 6.91 -26.20 -56.22
CA ASN A 8 7.41 -27.40 -55.53
C ASN A 8 8.69 -27.39 -54.67
N GLY A 9 8.50 -27.93 -53.46
CA GLY A 9 9.54 -28.40 -52.55
C GLY A 9 9.00 -28.95 -51.22
N GLU A 10 8.07 -29.92 -51.26
CA GLU A 10 7.76 -30.77 -50.10
C GLU A 10 8.94 -31.68 -49.76
N VAL A 11 9.28 -31.82 -48.47
CA VAL A 11 10.14 -32.91 -47.97
C VAL A 11 9.33 -33.78 -47.02
N ARG A 12 9.04 -35.01 -47.49
CA ARG A 12 8.60 -36.16 -46.69
C ARG A 12 9.82 -36.94 -46.21
N GLN A 13 9.78 -37.46 -44.99
CA GLN A 13 10.42 -38.71 -44.52
C GLN A 13 10.21 -38.82 -43.00
N SER A 14 10.03 -39.95 -42.32
CA SER A 14 9.51 -41.29 -42.60
C SER A 14 9.60 -42.01 -41.25
N SER A 15 8.52 -42.66 -40.79
CA SER A 15 8.51 -43.44 -39.55
C SER A 15 9.28 -44.77 -39.70
N PRO A 16 9.92 -45.31 -38.65
CA PRO A 16 10.29 -46.72 -38.60
C PRO A 16 9.58 -47.49 -37.47
N ILE A 17 8.66 -48.38 -37.90
CA ILE A 17 8.57 -49.83 -37.63
C ILE A 17 8.90 -50.38 -36.23
N LYS A 18 7.89 -51.07 -35.64
CA LYS A 18 7.92 -51.95 -34.45
C LYS A 18 8.56 -53.33 -34.72
N LYS A 19 9.17 -53.94 -33.68
CA LYS A 19 9.14 -55.37 -33.27
C LYS A 19 10.09 -55.63 -32.08
N PRO A 20 9.95 -56.71 -31.29
CA PRO A 20 8.76 -57.38 -30.73
C PRO A 20 8.83 -57.46 -29.18
N ARG A 21 7.72 -57.85 -28.53
CA ARG A 21 7.64 -58.14 -27.09
C ARG A 21 8.23 -59.53 -26.81
N ASP A 22 9.00 -59.64 -25.74
CA ASP A 22 9.36 -60.92 -25.13
C ASP A 22 8.77 -60.94 -23.71
N ASP A 23 7.90 -61.91 -23.47
CA ASP A 23 7.21 -62.17 -22.21
C ASP A 23 8.11 -63.07 -21.36
N SER A 24 8.75 -62.52 -20.34
CA SER A 24 9.37 -63.34 -19.30
C SER A 24 9.25 -62.63 -17.95
N VAL A 25 8.20 -62.97 -17.21
CA VAL A 25 8.08 -62.64 -15.79
C VAL A 25 8.73 -63.77 -15.00
N PRO A 26 9.78 -63.52 -14.20
CA PRO A 26 10.06 -64.30 -13.02
C PRO A 26 9.46 -63.58 -11.82
N THR A 27 8.40 -64.14 -11.25
CA THR A 27 7.88 -63.77 -9.94
C THR A 27 8.92 -64.14 -8.88
N PRO A 28 9.46 -63.20 -8.07
CA PRO A 28 10.17 -63.59 -6.86
C PRO A 28 9.18 -63.59 -5.69
N LEU A 29 9.20 -64.73 -5.02
CA LEU A 29 8.55 -65.10 -3.78
C LEU A 29 8.46 -63.95 -2.77
N VAL A 30 7.25 -63.76 -2.24
CA VAL A 30 7.01 -63.03 -0.99
C VAL A 30 7.78 -63.74 0.12
N LEU A 31 8.76 -63.06 0.71
CA LEU A 31 9.31 -63.42 2.00
C LEU A 31 9.02 -62.26 2.96
N GLU A 32 8.17 -62.54 3.94
CA GLU A 32 7.83 -61.66 5.05
C GLU A 32 9.11 -61.17 5.75
N GLY A 33 9.28 -59.85 5.78
CA GLY A 33 10.36 -59.17 6.48
C GLY A 33 9.99 -57.72 6.66
N SER A 34 9.41 -57.40 7.81
CA SER A 34 9.00 -56.06 8.23
C SER A 34 10.17 -55.07 8.25
N PHE A 35 10.35 -54.31 7.17
CA PHE A 35 11.02 -53.02 7.19
C PHE A 35 9.99 -51.96 6.84
N GLY A 36 9.64 -51.13 7.83
CA GLY A 36 8.72 -50.02 7.65
C GLY A 36 9.30 -49.02 6.65
N VAL A 37 8.83 -49.09 5.41
CA VAL A 37 9.00 -47.98 4.46
C VAL A 37 8.00 -46.92 4.90
N VAL A 38 8.47 -45.90 5.61
CA VAL A 38 7.70 -44.68 5.79
C VAL A 38 7.57 -44.08 4.38
N PRO A 39 6.37 -43.98 3.78
CA PRO A 39 6.25 -43.34 2.48
C PRO A 39 6.68 -41.89 2.65
N ALA A 40 7.73 -41.47 1.94
CA ALA A 40 8.11 -40.07 1.89
C ALA A 40 6.90 -39.27 1.40
N SER A 41 6.42 -38.35 2.24
CA SER A 41 5.30 -37.48 1.86
C SER A 41 5.70 -36.68 0.61
N PRO A 42 4.79 -36.51 -0.37
CA PRO A 42 5.09 -35.74 -1.56
C PRO A 42 5.52 -34.31 -1.18
N PRO A 43 6.50 -33.71 -1.88
CA PRO A 43 6.90 -32.33 -1.61
C PRO A 43 5.69 -31.42 -1.80
N LYS A 44 5.24 -30.79 -0.71
CA LYS A 44 4.24 -29.74 -0.76
C LYS A 44 4.94 -28.48 -1.25
N PHE A 45 4.60 -28.04 -2.46
CA PHE A 45 5.04 -26.75 -2.95
C PHE A 45 4.31 -25.64 -2.19
N VAL A 46 5.06 -24.78 -1.53
CA VAL A 46 4.52 -23.58 -0.89
C VAL A 46 4.29 -22.53 -1.97
N SER A 47 3.09 -21.94 -2.03
CA SER A 47 2.82 -20.86 -2.97
C SER A 47 3.46 -19.55 -2.52
N LEU A 48 3.80 -18.67 -3.47
CA LEU A 48 4.27 -17.31 -3.19
C LEU A 48 3.28 -16.57 -2.26
N ASP A 49 1.98 -16.74 -2.49
CA ASP A 49 0.91 -16.15 -1.68
C ASP A 49 0.98 -16.60 -0.22
N GLN A 50 1.27 -17.88 0.02
CA GLN A 50 1.41 -18.43 1.36
C GLN A 50 2.66 -17.88 2.06
N ILE A 51 3.77 -17.69 1.32
CA ILE A 51 5.00 -17.06 1.84
C ILE A 51 4.73 -15.59 2.22
N MET A 52 4.12 -14.81 1.33
CA MET A 52 3.82 -13.39 1.60
C MET A 52 2.84 -13.23 2.76
N LYS A 53 1.80 -14.07 2.83
CA LYS A 53 0.84 -14.08 3.94
C LYS A 53 1.53 -14.37 5.28
N THR A 54 2.45 -15.34 5.29
CA THR A 54 3.21 -15.71 6.49
C THR A 54 4.14 -14.57 6.93
N ALA A 55 4.87 -13.96 5.99
CA ALA A 55 5.73 -12.81 6.27
C ALA A 55 4.94 -11.62 6.84
N ASN A 56 3.79 -11.28 6.25
CA ASN A 56 2.90 -10.23 6.75
C ASN A 56 2.33 -10.56 8.14
N GLY A 57 2.07 -11.84 8.42
CA GLY A 57 1.65 -12.29 9.75
C GLY A 57 2.71 -12.03 10.81
N MET A 58 3.98 -12.29 10.50
CA MET A 58 5.11 -12.04 11.41
C MET A 58 5.36 -10.55 11.63
N THR A 59 5.32 -9.73 10.58
CA THR A 59 5.50 -8.27 10.73
C THR A 59 4.39 -7.66 11.58
N ASN A 60 3.13 -8.07 11.36
CA ASN A 60 2.00 -7.63 12.18
C ASN A 60 2.13 -8.10 13.65
N MET A 61 2.68 -9.29 13.88
CA MET A 61 2.94 -9.78 15.24
C MET A 61 4.03 -8.96 15.93
N ALA A 62 5.15 -8.70 15.25
CA ALA A 62 6.23 -7.85 15.76
C ALA A 62 5.74 -6.44 16.08
N LEU A 63 4.94 -5.84 15.18
CA LEU A 63 4.35 -4.53 15.41
C LEU A 63 3.42 -4.51 16.62
N ALA A 64 2.54 -5.51 16.78
CA ALA A 64 1.65 -5.60 17.93
C ALA A 64 2.43 -5.75 19.25
N HIS A 65 3.55 -6.47 19.21
CA HIS A 65 4.46 -6.63 20.33
C HIS A 65 5.14 -5.30 20.69
N GLU A 66 5.70 -4.59 19.71
CA GLU A 66 6.30 -3.26 19.91
C GLU A 66 5.30 -2.27 20.53
N ILE A 67 4.06 -2.22 20.00
CA ILE A 67 2.98 -1.41 20.57
C ILE A 67 2.60 -1.87 21.98
N ALA A 68 2.67 -3.17 22.30
CA ALA A 68 2.34 -3.63 23.65
C ALA A 68 3.45 -3.30 24.67
N MET A 69 4.72 -3.37 24.26
CA MET A 69 5.89 -3.30 25.15
C MET A 69 6.50 -1.90 25.30
N GLU A 70 6.47 -1.07 24.25
CA GLU A 70 7.12 0.24 24.29
C GLU A 70 6.10 1.36 24.50
N ASP A 71 5.97 1.87 25.73
CA ASP A 71 5.00 2.94 26.05
C ASP A 71 5.16 4.20 25.18
N SER A 72 6.38 4.50 24.74
CA SER A 72 6.72 5.61 23.84
C SER A 72 6.57 5.30 22.34
N PHE A 73 6.03 4.14 21.97
CA PHE A 73 5.87 3.77 20.56
C PHE A 73 5.05 4.83 19.82
N GLU A 74 5.62 5.33 18.73
CA GLU A 74 5.01 6.29 17.82
C GLU A 74 5.43 5.96 16.38
N LEU A 75 4.49 6.03 15.45
CA LEU A 75 4.77 6.02 14.02
C LEU A 75 5.53 7.30 13.68
N LYS A 76 6.70 7.11 13.07
CA LYS A 76 7.55 8.19 12.57
C LYS A 76 7.42 8.29 11.06
N GLN A 77 7.61 9.50 10.55
CA GLN A 77 7.76 9.69 9.12
C GLN A 77 9.02 8.95 8.66
N THR A 78 8.93 8.25 7.53
CA THR A 78 10.10 7.61 6.93
C THR A 78 11.10 8.67 6.48
N GLU A 79 12.23 8.71 7.18
CA GLU A 79 13.37 9.54 6.83
C GLU A 79 14.31 8.73 5.92
N TYR A 80 14.68 9.35 4.79
CA TYR A 80 15.67 8.77 3.88
C TYR A 80 16.99 9.52 4.07
N PRO A 81 18.13 8.83 4.19
CA PRO A 81 19.43 9.48 4.27
C PRO A 81 19.64 10.38 3.05
N GLN A 82 20.17 11.60 3.23
CA GLN A 82 20.32 12.59 2.14
C GLN A 82 21.07 12.05 0.91
N ASN A 83 22.02 11.13 1.11
CA ASN A 83 22.82 10.53 0.05
C ASN A 83 22.23 9.22 -0.51
N SER A 84 21.00 8.86 -0.14
CA SER A 84 20.36 7.64 -0.60
C SER A 84 19.66 7.85 -1.95
N LEU A 85 19.59 6.79 -2.75
CA LEU A 85 18.88 6.82 -4.03
C LEU A 85 17.40 7.12 -3.81
N GLU A 86 16.81 6.55 -2.76
CA GLU A 86 15.42 6.74 -2.38
C GLU A 86 15.09 8.20 -2.04
N HIS A 87 16.00 8.89 -1.32
CA HIS A 87 15.86 10.31 -1.06
C HIS A 87 15.83 11.12 -2.36
N LEU A 88 16.81 10.88 -3.25
CA LEU A 88 16.90 11.57 -4.53
C LEU A 88 15.66 11.33 -5.42
N VAL A 89 15.19 10.08 -5.47
CA VAL A 89 13.98 9.72 -6.22
C VAL A 89 12.76 10.43 -5.65
N LYS A 90 12.58 10.41 -4.32
CA LYS A 90 11.46 11.08 -3.64
C LYS A 90 11.48 12.59 -3.89
N GLU A 91 12.63 13.23 -3.71
CA GLU A 91 12.80 14.67 -3.91
C GLU A 91 12.51 15.08 -5.35
N THR A 92 13.06 14.32 -6.32
CA THR A 92 12.86 14.59 -7.75
C THR A 92 11.39 14.46 -8.13
N LEU A 93 10.69 13.42 -7.67
CA LEU A 93 9.27 13.20 -7.95
C LEU A 93 8.40 14.29 -7.30
N HIS A 94 8.64 14.63 -6.04
CA HIS A 94 7.91 15.69 -5.35
C HIS A 94 8.11 17.03 -6.06
N LYS A 95 9.34 17.36 -6.46
CA LYS A 95 9.64 18.59 -7.19
C LYS A 95 8.93 18.62 -8.55
N ALA A 96 9.00 17.53 -9.31
CA ALA A 96 8.33 17.42 -10.60
C ALA A 96 6.80 17.59 -10.45
N PHE A 97 6.20 16.94 -9.44
CA PHE A 97 4.76 17.03 -9.17
C PHE A 97 4.29 18.48 -8.99
N TRP A 98 4.97 19.25 -8.14
CA TRP A 98 4.61 20.65 -7.89
C TRP A 98 4.94 21.56 -9.08
N SER A 99 6.00 21.27 -9.82
CA SER A 99 6.34 22.00 -11.05
C SER A 99 5.28 21.82 -12.14
N ILE A 100 4.71 20.62 -12.28
CA ILE A 100 3.63 20.35 -13.24
C ILE A 100 2.36 21.12 -12.84
N LEU A 101 2.02 21.14 -11.54
CA LEU A 101 0.89 21.93 -11.06
C LEU A 101 1.07 23.42 -11.38
N GLU A 102 2.28 23.95 -11.15
CA GLU A 102 2.60 25.33 -11.46
C GLU A 102 2.51 25.62 -12.96
N GLU A 103 2.99 24.71 -13.81
CA GLU A 103 2.87 24.83 -15.26
C GLU A 103 1.40 24.85 -15.70
N GLN A 104 0.60 23.89 -15.24
CA GLN A 104 -0.83 23.79 -15.54
C GLN A 104 -1.63 25.04 -15.16
N LEU A 105 -1.38 25.59 -13.97
CA LEU A 105 -2.07 26.80 -13.51
C LEU A 105 -1.67 28.05 -14.29
N ASN A 106 -0.50 28.06 -14.93
CA ASN A 106 0.01 29.16 -15.75
C ASN A 106 -0.31 29.03 -17.25
N GLU A 107 -0.91 27.91 -17.67
CA GLU A 107 -1.39 27.71 -19.05
C GLU A 107 -2.47 28.73 -19.45
N ASN A 108 -2.70 28.90 -20.75
CA ASN A 108 -3.72 29.79 -21.29
C ASN A 108 -4.62 29.04 -22.30
N PRO A 109 -5.85 28.62 -21.93
CA PRO A 109 -6.48 28.79 -20.61
C PRO A 109 -5.85 27.89 -19.52
N PRO A 110 -5.96 28.25 -18.23
CA PRO A 110 -5.39 27.45 -17.14
C PRO A 110 -6.01 26.06 -17.07
N ASN A 111 -5.18 25.05 -16.79
CA ASN A 111 -5.62 23.70 -16.50
C ASN A 111 -5.71 23.48 -14.98
N TYR A 112 -6.88 23.08 -14.50
CA TYR A 112 -7.15 22.88 -13.07
C TYR A 112 -7.22 21.41 -12.65
N ASP A 113 -6.97 20.45 -13.55
CA ASP A 113 -7.22 19.03 -13.27
C ASP A 113 -6.41 18.50 -12.08
N GLN A 114 -5.11 18.79 -12.01
CA GLN A 114 -4.28 18.39 -10.87
C GLN A 114 -4.69 19.12 -9.58
N ALA A 115 -5.08 20.40 -9.66
CA ALA A 115 -5.57 21.16 -8.51
C ALA A 115 -6.88 20.55 -7.95
N MET A 116 -7.78 20.10 -8.83
CA MET A 116 -9.03 19.44 -8.43
C MET A 116 -8.78 18.07 -7.79
N LEU A 117 -7.79 17.31 -8.26
CA LEU A 117 -7.38 16.06 -7.62
C LEU A 117 -6.82 16.31 -6.22
N LEU A 118 -5.95 17.33 -6.06
CA LEU A 118 -5.43 17.72 -4.75
C LEU A 118 -6.52 18.17 -3.78
N LEU A 119 -7.50 18.91 -4.28
CA LEU A 119 -8.67 19.33 -3.50
C LEU A 119 -9.50 18.13 -3.03
N GLN A 120 -9.75 17.16 -3.92
CA GLN A 120 -10.45 15.92 -3.59
C GLN A 120 -9.67 15.12 -2.54
N GLU A 121 -8.36 14.98 -2.70
CA GLU A 121 -7.52 14.29 -1.71
C GLU A 121 -7.53 15.02 -0.36
N ALA A 122 -7.42 16.35 -0.35
CA ALA A 122 -7.51 17.14 0.87
C ALA A 122 -8.85 16.93 1.59
N LYS A 123 -9.96 16.90 0.84
CA LYS A 123 -11.30 16.59 1.36
C LYS A 123 -11.34 15.19 1.98
N GLU A 124 -10.84 14.18 1.29
CA GLU A 124 -10.83 12.80 1.77
C GLU A 124 -10.00 12.66 3.05
N VAL A 125 -8.83 13.29 3.10
CA VAL A 125 -7.98 13.28 4.31
C VAL A 125 -8.70 13.97 5.46
N LEU A 126 -9.28 15.16 5.25
CA LEU A 126 -10.06 15.85 6.28
C LEU A 126 -11.19 14.97 6.82
N LEU A 127 -11.96 14.33 5.94
CA LEU A 127 -13.04 13.42 6.34
C LEU A 127 -12.53 12.16 7.06
N SER A 128 -11.33 11.68 6.73
CA SER A 128 -10.70 10.53 7.41
C SER A 128 -10.21 10.84 8.82
N LEU A 129 -9.92 12.11 9.11
CA LEU A 129 -9.52 12.60 10.44
C LEU A 129 -10.72 12.76 11.38
N LEU A 130 -11.95 12.68 10.87
CA LEU A 130 -13.15 12.84 11.66
C LEU A 130 -13.49 11.59 12.47
N MET A 131 -13.81 11.80 13.74
CA MET A 131 -14.43 10.76 14.56
C MET A 131 -15.82 10.39 14.01
N PRO A 132 -16.25 9.12 14.12
CA PRO A 132 -17.47 8.61 13.46
C PRO A 132 -18.75 9.37 13.83
N TYR A 133 -18.81 10.01 15.00
CA TYR A 133 -19.98 10.72 15.49
C TYR A 133 -20.02 12.23 15.16
N SER A 134 -19.03 12.75 14.42
CA SER A 134 -18.91 14.19 14.11
C SER A 134 -19.69 14.59 12.84
N THR A 135 -21.01 14.34 12.82
CA THR A 135 -21.88 14.56 11.66
C THR A 135 -21.89 16.02 11.18
N ARG A 136 -21.96 16.98 12.11
CA ARG A 136 -21.99 18.41 11.76
C ARG A 136 -20.73 18.87 11.02
N LEU A 137 -19.55 18.43 11.49
CA LEU A 137 -18.28 18.85 10.88
C LEU A 137 -18.06 18.15 9.53
N ARG A 138 -18.53 16.89 9.41
CA ARG A 138 -18.59 16.17 8.14
C ARG A 138 -19.43 16.92 7.10
N GLU A 139 -20.66 17.29 7.46
CA GLU A 139 -21.54 18.05 6.58
C GLU A 139 -20.93 19.40 6.18
N GLU A 140 -20.30 20.10 7.12
CA GLU A 140 -19.59 21.36 6.83
C GLU A 140 -18.47 21.16 5.80
N ILE A 141 -17.64 20.11 5.95
CA ILE A 141 -16.57 19.78 5.00
C ILE A 141 -17.14 19.41 3.63
N GLU A 142 -18.20 18.60 3.59
CA GLU A 142 -18.84 18.18 2.35
C GLU A 142 -19.45 19.35 1.58
N GLN A 143 -20.04 20.32 2.28
CA GLN A 143 -20.63 21.52 1.69
C GLN A 143 -19.58 22.54 1.22
N VAL A 144 -18.55 22.78 2.03
CA VAL A 144 -17.51 23.79 1.72
C VAL A 144 -16.59 23.28 0.60
N LEU A 145 -16.25 21.99 0.61
CA LEU A 145 -15.38 21.36 -0.40
C LEU A 145 -16.21 20.56 -1.40
N ASP A 146 -17.17 21.22 -2.04
CA ASP A 146 -17.89 20.67 -3.19
C ASP A 146 -17.00 20.78 -4.45
N VAL A 147 -16.41 19.66 -4.84
CA VAL A 147 -15.42 19.62 -5.95
C VAL A 147 -16.08 19.92 -7.29
N ASP A 148 -17.33 19.53 -7.49
CA ASP A 148 -18.06 19.80 -8.74
C ASP A 148 -18.36 21.30 -8.86
N LEU A 149 -18.82 21.92 -7.77
CA LEU A 149 -19.05 23.36 -7.73
C LEU A 149 -17.75 24.15 -7.91
N ILE A 150 -16.67 23.74 -7.24
CA ILE A 150 -15.37 24.41 -7.33
C ILE A 150 -14.78 24.30 -8.74
N ARG A 151 -14.92 23.12 -9.38
CA ARG A 151 -14.52 22.93 -10.79
C ARG A 151 -15.28 23.89 -11.71
N GLN A 152 -16.59 23.98 -11.55
CA GLN A 152 -17.40 24.92 -12.34
C GLN A 152 -16.96 26.37 -12.14
N GLN A 153 -16.68 26.77 -10.89
CA GLN A 153 -16.17 28.13 -10.61
C GLN A 153 -14.81 28.40 -11.27
N ALA A 154 -13.94 27.39 -11.31
CA ALA A 154 -12.62 27.47 -11.94
C ALA A 154 -12.73 27.66 -13.46
N GLU A 155 -13.55 26.84 -14.13
CA GLU A 155 -13.78 26.89 -15.58
C GLU A 155 -14.37 28.24 -16.04
N HIS A 156 -15.16 28.90 -15.18
CA HIS A 156 -15.74 30.20 -15.45
C HIS A 156 -14.88 31.38 -14.95
N GLY A 157 -13.70 31.13 -14.39
CA GLY A 157 -12.77 32.17 -13.91
C GLY A 157 -13.27 32.95 -12.70
N THR A 158 -14.15 32.36 -11.88
CA THR A 158 -14.75 32.98 -10.69
C THR A 158 -14.26 32.39 -9.36
N LEU A 159 -13.33 31.43 -9.43
CA LEU A 159 -12.81 30.74 -8.26
C LEU A 159 -11.94 31.63 -7.36
N ASP A 160 -12.29 31.72 -6.07
CA ASP A 160 -11.46 32.36 -5.04
C ASP A 160 -10.60 31.33 -4.30
N PHE A 161 -9.38 31.09 -4.80
CA PHE A 161 -8.42 30.16 -4.20
C PHE A 161 -8.11 30.47 -2.72
N HIS A 162 -7.89 31.75 -2.40
CA HIS A 162 -7.52 32.15 -1.04
C HIS A 162 -8.70 32.03 -0.07
N GLY A 163 -9.91 32.29 -0.54
CA GLY A 163 -11.14 32.04 0.20
C GLY A 163 -11.25 30.58 0.63
N TYR A 164 -11.14 29.64 -0.31
CA TYR A 164 -11.21 28.21 -0.01
C TYR A 164 -10.05 27.74 0.87
N ALA A 165 -8.82 28.15 0.56
CA ALA A 165 -7.66 27.78 1.37
C ALA A 165 -7.80 28.25 2.83
N ARG A 166 -8.31 29.46 3.06
CA ARG A 166 -8.56 29.97 4.42
C ARG A 166 -9.62 29.14 5.16
N HIS A 167 -10.66 28.69 4.46
CA HIS A 167 -11.67 27.80 5.06
C HIS A 167 -11.07 26.43 5.42
N VAL A 168 -10.27 25.85 4.53
CA VAL A 168 -9.54 24.59 4.78
C VAL A 168 -8.60 24.74 5.99
N ILE A 169 -7.79 25.79 6.04
CA ILE A 169 -6.88 26.04 7.16
C ILE A 169 -7.66 26.25 8.48
N SER A 170 -8.81 26.91 8.44
CA SER A 170 -9.70 27.07 9.60
C SER A 170 -10.31 25.74 10.08
N LEU A 171 -10.66 24.84 9.15
CA LEU A 171 -11.06 23.47 9.47
C LEU A 171 -9.90 22.71 10.13
N MET A 172 -8.70 22.78 9.55
CA MET A 172 -7.50 22.14 10.09
C MET A 172 -7.19 22.65 11.50
N ALA A 173 -7.25 23.96 11.74
CA ALA A 173 -7.01 24.58 13.03
C ALA A 173 -7.95 24.07 14.14
N ARG A 174 -9.19 23.72 13.80
CA ARG A 174 -10.17 23.15 14.76
C ARG A 174 -9.94 21.67 15.03
N MET A 175 -9.21 20.98 14.16
CA MET A 175 -9.04 19.52 14.19
C MET A 175 -7.64 19.08 14.61
N CYS A 176 -6.63 19.96 14.51
CA CYS A 176 -5.25 19.62 14.79
C CYS A 176 -4.93 19.56 16.29
N ALA A 177 -3.84 18.87 16.64
CA ALA A 177 -3.27 18.92 17.98
C ALA A 177 -2.59 20.28 18.24
N PRO A 178 -2.52 20.75 19.50
CA PRO A 178 -1.93 22.06 19.84
C PRO A 178 -0.48 22.27 19.35
N VAL A 179 0.28 21.19 19.18
CA VAL A 179 1.65 21.22 18.64
C VAL A 179 1.72 21.75 17.20
N ARG A 180 0.60 21.72 16.46
CA ARG A 180 0.50 22.18 15.07
C ARG A 180 0.02 23.62 14.94
N ASP A 181 -0.36 24.28 16.03
CA ASP A 181 -0.92 25.64 15.98
C ASP A 181 0.04 26.65 15.33
N SER A 182 1.36 26.48 15.48
CA SER A 182 2.36 27.33 14.82
C SER A 182 2.40 27.10 13.31
N SER A 183 2.46 25.85 12.85
CA SER A 183 2.51 25.54 11.42
C SER A 183 1.22 25.91 10.70
N ILE A 184 0.07 25.77 11.35
CA ILE A 184 -1.22 26.24 10.81
C ILE A 184 -1.23 27.77 10.61
N LYS A 185 -0.60 28.54 11.50
CA LYS A 185 -0.48 29.99 11.34
C LYS A 185 0.44 30.36 10.17
N GLU A 186 1.56 29.65 10.02
CA GLU A 186 2.47 29.86 8.88
C GLU A 186 1.78 29.64 7.53
N LEU A 187 0.84 28.68 7.44
CA LEU A 187 0.05 28.48 6.22
C LEU A 187 -0.79 29.70 5.82
N LEU A 188 -1.26 30.50 6.78
CA LEU A 188 -2.05 31.70 6.50
C LEU A 188 -1.22 32.85 5.90
N GLU A 189 0.11 32.79 6.02
CA GLU A 189 1.02 33.81 5.51
C GLU A 189 1.41 33.57 4.03
N ILE A 190 1.20 32.36 3.53
CA ILE A 190 1.56 31.96 2.16
C ILE A 190 0.60 32.59 1.15
N LYS A 191 1.16 33.35 0.21
CA LYS A 191 0.40 34.06 -0.84
C LYS A 191 0.38 33.33 -2.18
N GLU A 192 1.39 32.51 -2.46
CA GLU A 192 1.49 31.79 -3.72
C GLU A 192 0.63 30.52 -3.69
N ILE A 193 -0.14 30.27 -4.75
CA ILE A 193 -1.15 29.19 -4.79
C ILE A 193 -0.50 27.80 -4.65
N VAL A 194 0.57 27.52 -5.41
CA VAL A 194 1.22 26.21 -5.40
C VAL A 194 1.92 25.91 -4.06
N PRO A 195 2.73 26.84 -3.49
CA PRO A 195 3.25 26.69 -2.12
C PRO A 195 2.17 26.51 -1.06
N LEU A 196 1.01 27.15 -1.23
CA LEU A 196 -0.12 27.01 -0.30
C LEU A 196 -0.73 25.61 -0.37
N PHE A 197 -0.99 25.08 -1.58
CA PHE A 197 -1.42 23.69 -1.75
C PHE A 197 -0.44 22.71 -1.12
N LYS A 198 0.86 22.90 -1.41
CA LYS A 198 1.93 22.07 -0.85
C LYS A 198 1.91 22.08 0.67
N GLY A 199 1.87 23.26 1.29
CA GLY A 199 1.84 23.40 2.73
C GLY A 199 0.60 22.77 3.36
N ILE A 200 -0.58 22.96 2.77
CA ILE A 200 -1.83 22.34 3.24
C ILE A 200 -1.72 20.82 3.20
N MET A 201 -1.27 20.23 2.09
CA MET A 201 -1.14 18.78 1.96
C MET A 201 -0.12 18.21 2.94
N GLU A 202 1.05 18.84 3.08
CA GLU A 202 2.07 18.42 4.05
C GLU A 202 1.53 18.43 5.49
N GLN A 203 0.80 19.49 5.88
CA GLN A 203 0.17 19.55 7.20
C GLN A 203 -0.95 18.52 7.37
N LEU A 204 -1.77 18.26 6.35
CA LEU A 204 -2.81 17.22 6.40
C LEU A 204 -2.22 15.82 6.64
N TYR A 205 -1.10 15.48 5.99
CA TYR A 205 -0.42 14.21 6.25
C TYR A 205 0.18 14.14 7.65
N LEU A 206 0.70 15.24 8.17
CA LEU A 206 1.17 15.32 9.56
C LEU A 206 0.02 15.11 10.55
N MET A 207 -1.13 15.76 10.33
CA MET A 207 -2.34 15.54 11.14
C MET A 207 -2.82 14.07 11.08
N LYS A 208 -2.68 13.40 9.93
CA LYS A 208 -2.99 11.97 9.78
C LYS A 208 -2.07 11.09 10.63
N MET A 209 -0.78 11.41 10.68
CA MET A 209 0.16 10.72 11.58
C MET A 209 -0.17 10.98 13.04
N ASP A 210 -0.48 12.22 13.40
CA ASP A 210 -0.88 12.58 14.77
C ASP A 210 -2.12 11.77 15.21
N MET A 211 -3.14 11.64 14.33
CA MET A 211 -4.34 10.84 14.58
C MET A 211 -4.04 9.35 14.71
N ALA A 212 -3.15 8.80 13.87
CA ALA A 212 -2.73 7.41 13.95
C ALA A 212 -2.02 7.11 15.28
N ASN A 213 -1.09 7.96 15.68
CA ASN A 213 -0.37 7.85 16.96
C ASN A 213 -1.32 7.98 18.15
N PHE A 214 -2.24 8.94 18.10
CA PHE A 214 -3.29 9.08 19.12
C PHE A 214 -4.17 7.81 19.22
N THR A 215 -4.58 7.24 18.09
CA THR A 215 -5.39 6.01 18.06
C THR A 215 -4.64 4.82 18.64
N ILE A 216 -3.33 4.70 18.34
CA ILE A 216 -2.46 3.68 18.93
C ILE A 216 -2.41 3.85 20.45
N GLN A 217 -2.18 5.07 20.95
CA GLN A 217 -2.15 5.36 22.38
C GLN A 217 -3.47 4.99 23.06
N GLN A 218 -4.62 5.33 22.45
CA GLN A 218 -5.94 4.99 22.98
C GLN A 218 -6.21 3.48 23.00
N THR A 219 -5.74 2.76 21.98
CA THR A 219 -6.02 1.32 21.82
C THR A 219 -5.02 0.44 22.55
N ARG A 220 -3.85 0.98 22.92
CA ARG A 220 -2.75 0.26 23.59
C ARG A 220 -3.19 -0.63 24.78
N PRO A 221 -4.06 -0.18 25.71
CA PRO A 221 -4.50 -1.04 26.81
C PRO A 221 -5.21 -2.32 26.33
N HIS A 222 -6.00 -2.21 25.25
CA HIS A 222 -6.66 -3.36 24.64
C HIS A 222 -5.64 -4.28 23.98
N ILE A 223 -4.64 -3.75 23.28
CA ILE A 223 -3.56 -4.52 22.67
C ILE A 223 -2.77 -5.28 23.75
N GLN A 224 -2.39 -4.61 24.83
CA GLN A 224 -1.68 -5.22 25.95
C GLN A 224 -2.46 -6.36 26.61
N SER A 225 -3.78 -6.20 26.79
CA SER A 225 -4.61 -7.25 27.40
C SER A 225 -4.74 -8.53 26.55
N HIS A 226 -4.53 -8.44 25.22
CA HIS A 226 -4.67 -9.56 24.29
C HIS A 226 -3.34 -10.00 23.66
N SER A 227 -2.22 -9.34 23.95
CA SER A 227 -0.94 -9.53 23.26
C SER A 227 -0.45 -10.98 23.34
N VAL A 228 -0.44 -11.57 24.54
CA VAL A 228 0.02 -12.95 24.76
C VAL A 228 -0.79 -13.96 23.95
N SER A 229 -2.12 -13.83 23.91
CA SER A 229 -2.98 -14.72 23.13
C SER A 229 -2.76 -14.54 21.63
N TYR A 230 -2.61 -13.29 21.18
CA TYR A 230 -2.41 -12.96 19.78
C TYR A 230 -1.05 -13.46 19.27
N GLU A 231 0.03 -13.21 20.01
CA GLU A 231 1.38 -13.67 19.68
C GLU A 231 1.46 -15.19 19.62
N ARG A 232 0.89 -15.90 20.60
CA ARG A 232 0.83 -17.37 20.59
C ARG A 232 0.11 -17.91 19.35
N ALA A 233 -1.05 -17.35 19.02
CA ALA A 233 -1.82 -17.77 17.86
C ALA A 233 -1.05 -17.53 16.56
N LYS A 234 -0.44 -16.35 16.39
CA LYS A 234 0.33 -16.01 15.19
C LYS A 234 1.63 -16.79 15.06
N PHE A 235 2.30 -17.07 16.17
CA PHE A 235 3.49 -17.91 16.17
C PHE A 235 3.14 -19.37 15.82
N GLN A 236 2.01 -19.89 16.31
CA GLN A 236 1.52 -21.22 15.94
C GLN A 236 1.21 -21.31 14.43
N GLU A 237 0.50 -20.31 13.87
CA GLU A 237 0.26 -20.23 12.41
C GLU A 237 1.57 -20.22 11.61
N PHE A 238 2.60 -19.53 12.11
CA PHE A 238 3.93 -19.50 11.50
C PHE A 238 4.61 -20.88 11.53
N LEU A 239 4.59 -21.57 12.66
CA LEU A 239 5.16 -22.92 12.78
C LEU A 239 4.47 -23.90 11.83
N GLU A 240 3.14 -23.87 11.74
CA GLU A 240 2.38 -24.72 10.82
C GLU A 240 2.71 -24.43 9.36
N ALA A 241 2.84 -23.15 9.00
CA ALA A 241 3.28 -22.75 7.67
C ALA A 241 4.70 -23.27 7.37
N GLN A 242 5.63 -23.16 8.33
CA GLN A 242 7.00 -23.65 8.18
C GLN A 242 7.07 -25.18 8.06
N THR A 243 6.34 -25.94 8.90
CA THR A 243 6.28 -27.40 8.81
C THR A 243 5.63 -27.85 7.51
N SER A 244 4.62 -27.12 7.02
CA SER A 244 4.03 -27.38 5.69
C SER A 244 5.01 -27.12 4.54
N ALA A 245 5.97 -26.20 4.75
CA ALA A 245 7.00 -25.82 3.80
C ALA A 245 8.23 -26.73 3.83
N ASN A 246 8.55 -27.33 4.98
CA ASN A 246 9.75 -28.12 5.17
C ASN A 246 9.52 -29.31 6.12
N PRO A 247 8.97 -30.44 5.63
CA PRO A 247 8.57 -31.57 6.47
C PRO A 247 9.74 -32.40 7.05
N SER A 248 11.00 -32.01 6.80
CA SER A 248 12.20 -32.72 7.27
C SER A 248 12.97 -31.98 8.37
N ALA A 249 12.43 -30.92 8.96
CA ALA A 249 13.00 -30.27 10.13
C ALA A 249 12.22 -30.72 11.37
N ASP A 250 12.80 -31.65 12.14
CA ASP A 250 12.28 -32.05 13.45
C ASP A 250 12.15 -30.83 14.38
N PRO A 251 11.06 -30.71 15.15
CA PRO A 251 10.95 -29.68 16.18
C PRO A 251 11.88 -30.04 17.34
N LEU A 252 12.78 -29.11 17.70
CA LEU A 252 13.57 -29.16 18.93
C LEU A 252 12.70 -29.05 20.17
#